data_AF-T1A3V5-F1
#
_entry.id   AF-T1A3V5-F1
#
_cell.length_a   1.000
_cell.length_b   1.000
_cell.length_c   1.000
_cell.angle_alpha   90.00
_cell.angle_beta   90.00
_cell.angle_gamma   90.00
#
_symmetry.space_group_name_H-M   'P 1'
#
loop_
_entity.id
_entity.type
_entity.pdbx_description
1 polymer ?
#
loop_
_entity_poly.entity_id
_entity_poly.type
_entity_poly.pdbx_seq_one_letter_code
_entity_poly.pdbx_strand_id
1 'polypeptide(L)'
;AGGTDLMVDARMGRADPEWLVDLTRLPSLAAFDFDGTVLRIGSMTRIRALELDPRIRQRASGLVDAARVLGSVQIRTMATIGGNLCHGTPSAEMPPPLLVHDTECDIAGPAATRSVPLVDLFAGPNQTTLRSDEILLGLRLAAPLHTPVRATSARPYGGRWTWLAS
;
A
#
# COMPACT_ATOMS: atom_id res chain seq x y z
N ALA A 1 13.42 -1.79 -2.99
CA ALA A 1 12.45 -2.90 -3.16
C ALA A 1 11.79 -2.81 -4.54
N GLY A 2 11.41 -3.93 -5.16
CA GLY A 2 10.83 -4.04 -6.51
C GLY A 2 11.72 -3.61 -7.69
N GLY A 3 12.50 -2.55 -7.51
CA GLY A 3 13.42 -1.96 -8.48
C GLY A 3 12.78 -0.93 -9.41
N THR A 4 11.46 -0.71 -9.34
CA THR A 4 10.72 0.10 -10.31
C THR A 4 11.15 1.56 -10.32
N ASP A 5 11.34 2.16 -9.14
CA ASP A 5 11.74 3.56 -9.01
C ASP A 5 13.26 3.71 -8.94
N LEU A 6 13.93 2.89 -8.13
CA LEU A 6 15.39 2.92 -7.96
C LEU A 6 16.15 2.75 -9.29
N MET A 7 15.71 1.82 -10.15
CA MET A 7 16.40 1.61 -11.44
C MET A 7 16.18 2.77 -12.40
N VAL A 8 15.04 3.45 -12.31
CA VAL A 8 14.78 4.67 -13.09
C VAL A 8 15.64 5.81 -12.56
N ASP A 9 15.71 5.99 -11.25
CA ASP A 9 16.55 7.01 -10.64
C ASP A 9 18.03 6.81 -10.98
N ALA A 10 18.52 5.57 -10.93
CA ALA A 10 19.89 5.25 -11.33
C ALA A 10 20.15 5.59 -12.80
N ARG A 11 19.23 5.21 -13.70
CA ARG A 11 19.35 5.55 -15.13
C ARG A 11 19.33 7.05 -15.40
N MET A 12 18.61 7.81 -14.59
CA MET A 12 18.51 9.27 -14.69
C MET A 12 19.64 10.00 -13.93
N GLY A 13 20.58 9.27 -13.32
CA GLY A 13 21.67 9.85 -12.53
C GLY A 13 21.22 10.48 -11.20
N ARG A 14 20.03 10.14 -10.71
CA ARG A 14 19.47 10.61 -9.43
C ARG A 14 19.84 9.72 -8.24
N ALA A 15 20.33 8.51 -8.51
CA ALA A 15 20.82 7.58 -7.50
C ALA A 15 22.06 6.85 -8.02
N ASP A 16 23.07 6.67 -7.18
CA ASP A 16 24.27 5.88 -7.49
C ASP A 16 24.71 5.09 -6.25
N PRO A 17 23.97 4.03 -5.90
CA PRO A 17 24.26 3.28 -4.68
C PRO A 17 25.52 2.45 -4.85
N GLU A 18 26.49 2.62 -3.93
CA GLU A 18 27.67 1.75 -3.85
C GLU A 18 27.27 0.29 -3.53
N TRP A 19 26.21 0.13 -2.74
CA TRP A 19 25.71 -1.16 -2.27
C TRP A 19 24.22 -1.29 -2.50
N LEU A 20 23.80 -2.46 -3.00
CA LEU A 20 22.39 -2.81 -3.14
C LEU A 20 22.06 -4.05 -2.31
N VAL A 21 21.15 -3.88 -1.35
CA VAL A 21 20.65 -4.98 -0.51
C VAL A 21 19.34 -5.51 -1.11
N ASP A 22 19.35 -6.77 -1.56
CA ASP A 22 18.17 -7.43 -2.11
C ASP A 22 17.37 -8.18 -1.03
N LEU A 23 16.13 -7.75 -0.82
CA LEU A 23 15.19 -8.32 0.14
C LEU A 23 14.30 -9.42 -0.45
N THR A 24 14.43 -9.76 -1.75
CA THR A 24 13.54 -10.73 -2.42
C THR A 24 13.60 -12.14 -1.82
N ARG A 25 14.69 -12.48 -1.12
CA ARG A 25 14.89 -13.77 -0.45
C ARG A 25 14.32 -13.84 0.97
N LEU A 26 13.56 -12.83 1.39
CA LEU A 26 12.87 -12.80 2.69
C LEU A 26 11.36 -13.00 2.50
N PRO A 27 10.86 -14.26 2.43
CA PRO A 27 9.46 -14.55 2.12
C PRO A 27 8.49 -14.00 3.18
N SER A 28 8.94 -13.88 4.44
CA SER A 28 8.16 -13.26 5.52
C SER A 28 7.78 -11.81 5.22
N LEU A 29 8.63 -11.07 4.48
CA LEU A 29 8.33 -9.69 4.08
C LEU A 29 7.38 -9.62 2.87
N ALA A 30 7.15 -10.72 2.16
CA ALA A 30 6.27 -10.74 0.99
C ALA A 30 4.83 -11.17 1.32
N ALA A 31 4.64 -11.81 2.48
CA ALA A 31 3.35 -12.32 2.93
C ALA A 31 2.41 -11.20 3.39
N PHE A 32 1.11 -11.43 3.26
CA PHE A 32 0.06 -10.64 3.89
C PHE A 32 -1.07 -11.55 4.32
N ASP A 33 -1.73 -11.21 5.43
CA ASP A 33 -2.88 -11.98 5.91
C ASP A 33 -3.79 -11.14 6.82
N PHE A 34 -4.98 -11.68 7.07
CA PHE A 34 -5.96 -11.09 7.99
C PHE A 34 -5.94 -11.79 9.35
N ASP A 35 -5.74 -10.99 10.39
CA ASP A 35 -5.90 -11.37 11.78
C ASP A 35 -7.16 -10.68 12.33
N GLY A 36 -8.29 -11.40 12.27
CA GLY A 36 -9.59 -10.85 12.61
C GLY A 36 -9.97 -9.66 11.70
N THR A 37 -9.99 -8.45 12.25
CA THR A 37 -10.29 -7.20 11.52
C THR A 37 -9.03 -6.45 11.10
N VAL A 38 -7.84 -6.96 11.40
CA VAL A 38 -6.56 -6.32 11.05
C VAL A 38 -5.97 -7.00 9.83
N LEU A 39 -5.57 -6.23 8.84
CA LEU A 39 -4.77 -6.68 7.71
C LEU A 39 -3.30 -6.38 7.99
N ARG A 40 -2.46 -7.39 7.93
CA ARG A 40 -1.00 -7.27 8.01
C ARG A 40 -0.42 -7.46 6.60
N ILE A 41 0.39 -6.52 6.14
CA ILE A 41 1.00 -6.55 4.81
C ILE A 41 2.52 -6.40 4.94
N GLY A 42 3.29 -7.38 4.48
CA GLY A 42 4.74 -7.28 4.43
C GLY A 42 5.21 -6.23 3.42
N SER A 43 6.35 -5.58 3.68
CA SER A 43 6.87 -4.49 2.84
C SER A 43 7.24 -4.94 1.42
N MET A 44 7.57 -6.22 1.24
CA MET A 44 7.87 -6.84 -0.06
C MET A 44 6.62 -7.43 -0.74
N THR A 45 5.42 -7.26 -0.18
CA THR A 45 4.19 -7.67 -0.86
C THR A 45 4.02 -6.88 -2.16
N ARG A 46 3.85 -7.62 -3.26
CA ARG A 46 3.67 -7.05 -4.60
C ARG A 46 2.34 -6.33 -4.72
N ILE A 47 2.33 -5.19 -5.40
CA ILE A 47 1.10 -4.44 -5.69
C ILE A 47 0.09 -5.33 -6.43
N ARG A 48 0.55 -6.14 -7.38
CA ARG A 48 -0.29 -7.09 -8.12
C ARG A 48 -0.96 -8.14 -7.23
N ALA A 49 -0.30 -8.56 -6.14
CA ALA A 49 -0.88 -9.52 -5.21
C ALA A 49 -2.05 -8.90 -4.44
N LEU A 50 -1.91 -7.65 -4.00
CA LEU A 50 -2.98 -6.89 -3.36
C LEU A 50 -4.13 -6.57 -4.33
N GLU A 51 -3.80 -6.22 -5.58
CA GLU A 51 -4.78 -5.91 -6.64
C GLU A 51 -5.73 -7.07 -6.93
N LEU A 52 -5.22 -8.31 -6.88
CA LEU A 52 -5.93 -9.51 -7.29
C LEU A 52 -6.64 -10.25 -6.15
N ASP A 53 -6.31 -9.97 -4.89
CA ASP A 53 -6.88 -10.70 -3.77
C ASP A 53 -8.33 -10.23 -3.49
N PRO A 54 -9.34 -11.12 -3.62
CA PRO A 54 -10.73 -10.75 -3.42
C PRO A 54 -11.05 -10.34 -1.98
N ARG A 55 -10.28 -10.80 -0.98
CA ARG A 55 -10.46 -10.44 0.43
C ARG A 55 -10.07 -8.97 0.65
N ILE A 56 -9.04 -8.49 -0.04
CA ILE A 56 -8.67 -7.06 -0.03
C ILE A 56 -9.79 -6.24 -0.66
N ARG A 57 -10.35 -6.69 -1.79
CA ARG A 57 -11.50 -5.99 -2.42
C ARG A 57 -12.71 -5.88 -1.48
N GLN A 58 -12.97 -6.90 -0.67
CA GLN A 58 -14.08 -6.97 0.29
C GLN A 58 -13.86 -6.22 1.61
N ARG A 59 -12.63 -5.75 1.90
CA ARG A 59 -12.32 -5.15 3.21
C ARG A 59 -11.61 -3.81 3.11
N ALA A 60 -10.88 -3.58 2.04
CA ALA A 60 -10.12 -2.38 1.75
C ALA A 60 -10.15 -2.10 0.23
N SER A 61 -11.36 -1.92 -0.31
CA SER A 61 -11.58 -1.74 -1.76
C SER A 61 -10.76 -0.60 -2.36
N GLY A 62 -10.52 0.47 -1.59
CA GLY A 62 -9.68 1.60 -1.98
C GLY A 62 -8.22 1.20 -2.28
N LEU A 63 -7.67 0.18 -1.60
CA LEU A 63 -6.35 -0.35 -1.93
C LEU A 63 -6.33 -1.00 -3.31
N VAL A 64 -7.41 -1.71 -3.67
CA VAL A 64 -7.51 -2.32 -5.01
C VAL A 64 -7.67 -1.25 -6.08
N ASP A 65 -8.46 -0.20 -5.81
CA ASP A 65 -8.67 0.89 -6.75
C ASP A 65 -7.37 1.66 -7.00
N ALA A 66 -6.62 1.98 -5.94
CA ALA A 66 -5.28 2.57 -6.03
C ALA A 66 -4.29 1.65 -6.76
N ALA A 67 -4.27 0.36 -6.41
CA ALA A 67 -3.39 -0.59 -7.07
C ALA A 67 -3.66 -0.65 -8.58
N ARG A 68 -4.91 -0.58 -9.04
CA ARG A 68 -5.25 -0.66 -10.47
C ARG A 68 -4.73 0.50 -11.31
N VAL A 69 -4.65 1.69 -10.72
CA VAL A 69 -4.16 2.90 -11.40
C VAL A 69 -2.64 3.07 -11.32
N LEU A 70 -1.96 2.26 -10.49
CA LEU A 70 -0.51 2.26 -10.38
C LEU A 70 0.13 1.63 -11.63
N GLY A 71 0.68 2.49 -12.50
CA GLY A 71 1.47 2.09 -13.66
C GLY A 71 0.85 1.01 -14.55
N SER A 72 1.71 0.22 -15.20
CA SER A 72 1.31 -0.95 -15.99
C SER A 72 1.25 -2.22 -15.14
N VAL A 73 0.65 -3.29 -15.67
CA VAL A 73 0.64 -4.61 -15.02
C VAL A 73 2.07 -5.10 -14.72
N GLN A 74 3.01 -4.81 -15.62
CA GLN A 74 4.43 -5.15 -15.45
C GLN A 74 5.04 -4.40 -14.25
N ILE A 75 4.75 -3.11 -14.12
CA ILE A 75 5.16 -2.32 -12.96
C ILE A 75 4.56 -2.94 -11.69
N ARG A 76 3.25 -3.23 -11.65
CA ARG A 76 2.59 -3.80 -10.46
C ARG A 76 3.08 -5.19 -10.06
N THR A 77 3.58 -5.95 -11.02
CA THR A 77 4.14 -7.29 -10.78
C THR A 77 5.51 -7.22 -10.09
N MET A 78 6.23 -6.10 -10.25
CA MET A 78 7.53 -5.88 -9.63
C MET A 78 7.47 -4.95 -8.41
N ALA A 79 6.64 -3.91 -8.49
CA ALA A 79 6.44 -2.93 -7.44
C ALA A 79 5.96 -3.60 -6.16
N THR A 80 6.46 -3.11 -5.04
CA THR A 80 6.12 -3.59 -3.70
C THR A 80 5.50 -2.45 -2.92
N ILE A 81 4.64 -2.78 -1.96
CA ILE A 81 4.01 -1.77 -1.12
C ILE A 81 5.05 -0.94 -0.36
N GLY A 82 6.07 -1.59 0.21
CA GLY A 82 7.13 -0.91 0.94
C GLY A 82 8.00 -0.05 0.03
N GLY A 83 8.30 -0.51 -1.19
CA GLY A 83 9.01 0.32 -2.17
C GLY A 83 8.24 1.60 -2.53
N ASN A 84 6.93 1.48 -2.79
CA ASN A 84 6.08 2.62 -3.10
C ASN A 84 6.03 3.64 -1.94
N LEU A 85 5.92 3.17 -0.70
CA LEU A 85 5.90 4.04 0.48
C LEU A 85 7.27 4.66 0.80
N CYS A 86 8.34 3.86 0.76
CA CYS A 86 9.68 4.33 1.13
C CYS A 86 10.28 5.28 0.09
N HIS A 87 9.79 5.25 -1.16
CA HIS A 87 10.17 6.25 -2.17
C HIS A 87 9.67 7.65 -1.81
N GLY A 88 8.55 7.76 -1.07
CA GLY A 88 8.08 9.02 -0.49
C GLY A 88 7.52 10.03 -1.49
N THR A 89 7.15 9.61 -2.71
CA THR A 89 6.60 10.52 -3.71
C THR A 89 5.21 10.99 -3.32
N PRO A 90 4.92 12.30 -3.31
CA PRO A 90 3.59 12.83 -3.00
C PRO A 90 2.49 12.35 -3.95
N SER A 91 2.85 11.98 -5.18
CA SER A 91 1.91 11.48 -6.20
C SER A 91 1.68 9.97 -6.17
N ALA A 92 2.25 9.25 -5.19
CA ALA A 92 2.08 7.81 -5.09
C ALA A 92 0.62 7.44 -4.79
N GLU A 93 0.17 6.33 -5.37
CA GLU A 93 -1.23 5.91 -5.35
C GLU A 93 -1.59 5.11 -4.09
N MET A 94 -0.64 4.37 -3.51
CA MET A 94 -0.89 3.51 -2.35
C MET A 94 -1.00 4.23 -1.01
N PRO A 95 -0.28 5.35 -0.71
CA PRO A 95 -0.41 6.02 0.57
C PRO A 95 -1.84 6.50 0.90
N PRO A 96 -2.61 7.16 -0.01
CA PRO A 96 -3.94 7.66 0.32
C PRO A 96 -4.92 6.63 0.92
N PRO A 97 -5.18 5.47 0.29
CA PRO A 97 -6.08 4.48 0.89
C PRO A 97 -5.54 3.91 2.20
N LEU A 98 -4.23 3.80 2.38
CA LEU A 98 -3.64 3.33 3.64
C LEU A 98 -3.82 4.35 4.76
N LEU A 99 -3.66 5.64 4.47
CA LEU A 99 -3.83 6.71 5.45
C LEU A 99 -5.26 6.78 5.99
N VAL A 100 -6.27 6.50 5.15
CA VAL A 100 -7.68 6.45 5.57
C VAL A 100 -7.94 5.34 6.60
N HIS A 101 -7.11 4.29 6.63
CA HIS A 101 -7.24 3.17 7.56
C HIS A 101 -6.40 3.31 8.83
N ASP A 102 -5.87 4.51 9.12
CA ASP A 102 -4.97 4.78 10.25
C ASP A 102 -3.82 3.75 10.33
N THR A 103 -3.25 3.42 9.16
CA THR A 103 -2.25 2.36 9.02
C THR A 103 -1.03 2.62 9.91
N GLU A 104 -0.56 1.60 10.61
CA GLU A 104 0.72 1.61 11.31
C GLU A 104 1.80 0.93 10.47
N CYS A 105 3.03 1.43 10.55
CA CYS A 105 4.23 0.90 9.90
C CYS A 105 5.15 0.28 10.94
N ASP A 106 5.58 -0.96 10.71
CA ASP A 106 6.56 -1.63 11.55
C ASP A 106 7.95 -1.49 10.91
N ILE A 107 8.90 -0.94 11.65
CA ILE A 107 10.24 -0.57 11.18
C ILE A 107 11.28 -1.26 12.07
N ALA A 108 12.19 -2.02 11.47
CA ALA A 108 13.31 -2.61 12.18
C ALA A 108 14.56 -1.74 12.02
N GLY A 109 15.20 -1.40 13.13
CA GLY A 109 16.59 -0.93 13.16
C GLY A 109 17.52 -2.02 13.73
N PRO A 110 18.81 -1.72 13.91
CA PRO A 110 19.78 -2.71 14.38
C PRO A 110 19.54 -3.18 15.83
N ALA A 111 18.96 -2.33 16.67
CA ALA A 111 18.76 -2.61 18.09
C ALA A 111 17.33 -3.05 18.45
N ALA A 112 16.32 -2.53 17.74
CA ALA A 112 14.91 -2.75 18.07
C ALA A 112 13.99 -2.50 16.88
N THR A 113 12.78 -3.04 16.99
CA THR A 113 11.66 -2.69 16.12
C THR A 113 10.85 -1.56 16.76
N ARG A 114 10.42 -0.59 15.95
CA ARG A 114 9.46 0.45 16.35
C ARG A 114 8.24 0.42 15.45
N SER A 115 7.13 0.90 15.96
CA SER A 115 5.93 1.13 15.15
C SER A 115 5.59 2.61 15.14
N VAL A 116 5.14 3.11 13.99
CA VAL A 116 4.73 4.51 13.81
C VAL A 116 3.48 4.58 12.94
N PRO A 117 2.60 5.57 13.13
CA PRO A 117 1.57 5.90 12.16
C PRO A 117 2.16 6.12 10.77
N LEU A 118 1.48 5.66 9.72
CA LEU A 118 1.93 5.83 8.33
C LEU A 118 2.11 7.30 7.96
N VAL A 119 1.28 8.20 8.51
CA VAL A 119 1.43 9.64 8.28
C VAL A 119 2.81 10.15 8.75
N ASP A 120 3.34 9.58 9.83
CA ASP A 120 4.63 9.95 10.40
C ASP A 120 5.81 9.30 9.68
N LEU A 121 5.55 8.41 8.71
CA LEU A 121 6.59 7.89 7.82
C LEU A 121 7.09 8.97 6.87
N PHE A 122 6.26 9.95 6.49
CA PHE A 122 6.60 10.95 5.47
C PHE A 122 7.15 12.24 6.09
N ALA A 123 8.40 12.59 5.77
CA ALA A 123 9.05 13.81 6.25
C ALA A 123 8.94 14.98 5.26
N GLY A 124 8.56 14.70 4.01
CA GLY A 124 8.43 15.67 2.93
C GLY A 124 8.46 14.97 1.57
N PRO A 125 8.43 15.74 0.46
CA PRO A 125 8.51 15.16 -0.89
C PRO A 125 9.77 14.32 -1.07
N ASN A 126 9.59 13.06 -1.46
CA ASN A 126 10.63 12.05 -1.64
C ASN A 126 11.49 11.80 -0.39
N GLN A 127 10.91 12.02 0.79
CA GLN A 127 11.61 11.89 2.07
C GLN A 127 10.75 11.13 3.08
N THR A 128 11.41 10.21 3.78
CA THR A 128 10.80 9.47 4.89
C THR A 128 11.55 9.69 6.19
N THR A 129 10.92 9.32 7.31
CA THR A 129 11.53 9.33 8.65
C THR A 129 12.36 8.07 8.96
N LEU A 130 12.58 7.21 7.96
CA LEU A 130 13.48 6.05 8.08
C LEU A 130 14.92 6.52 8.22
N ARG A 131 15.64 5.93 9.18
CA ARG A 131 17.08 6.08 9.29
C ARG A 131 17.80 5.22 8.24
N SER A 132 19.06 5.54 7.97
CA SER A 132 19.87 4.81 7.00
C SER A 132 20.12 3.34 7.35
N ASP A 133 19.97 2.98 8.62
CA ASP A 133 20.13 1.63 9.17
C ASP A 133 18.78 0.95 9.51
N GLU A 134 17.67 1.55 9.08
CA GLU A 134 16.31 1.03 9.30
C GLU A 134 15.71 0.43 8.03
N ILE A 135 14.86 -0.58 8.21
CA ILE A 135 14.07 -1.19 7.14
C ILE A 135 12.59 -1.19 7.52
N LEU A 136 11.72 -0.89 6.56
CA LEU A 136 10.28 -1.12 6.71
C LEU A 136 10.00 -2.62 6.60
N LEU A 137 9.43 -3.21 7.65
CA LEU A 137 9.04 -4.62 7.68
C LEU A 137 7.67 -4.84 7.05
N GLY A 138 6.73 -3.95 7.32
CA GLY A 138 5.36 -4.09 6.88
C GLY A 138 4.42 -3.07 7.49
N LEU A 139 3.13 -3.29 7.24
CA LEU A 139 2.03 -2.40 7.56
C LEU A 139 0.94 -3.18 8.29
N ARG A 140 0.23 -2.49 9.17
CA ARG A 140 -0.94 -2.99 9.88
C ARG A 140 -2.07 -1.98 9.75
N LEU A 141 -3.20 -2.40 9.20
CA LEU A 141 -4.34 -1.51 9.00
C LEU A 141 -5.66 -2.16 9.42
N ALA A 142 -6.59 -1.34 9.88
CA ALA A 142 -7.95 -1.78 10.18
C ALA A 142 -8.71 -2.06 8.88
N ALA A 143 -9.06 -3.32 8.65
CA ALA A 143 -9.77 -3.80 7.47
C ALA A 143 -10.97 -4.67 7.86
N PRO A 144 -11.98 -4.13 8.58
CA PRO A 144 -13.20 -4.86 8.89
C PRO A 144 -13.98 -5.19 7.62
N LEU A 145 -14.82 -6.22 7.68
CA LEU A 145 -15.78 -6.47 6.60
C LEU A 145 -16.71 -5.27 6.49
N HIS A 146 -16.78 -4.65 5.32
CA HIS A 146 -17.81 -3.65 5.08
C HIS A 146 -19.16 -4.34 4.96
N THR A 147 -20.17 -3.83 5.67
CA THR A 147 -21.55 -4.14 5.34
C THR A 147 -21.82 -3.59 3.93
N PRO A 148 -22.28 -4.40 2.96
CA PRO A 148 -22.59 -3.87 1.64
C PRO A 148 -23.65 -2.79 1.78
N VAL A 149 -23.30 -1.55 1.42
CA VAL A 149 -24.29 -0.50 1.26
C VAL A 149 -25.16 -0.95 0.09
N ARG A 150 -26.44 -1.27 0.34
CA ARG A 150 -27.39 -1.58 -0.73
C ARG A 150 -27.34 -0.42 -1.71
N ALA A 151 -26.93 -0.69 -2.94
CA ALA A 151 -27.07 0.28 -4.02
C ALA A 151 -28.58 0.46 -4.27
N THR A 152 -29.17 1.51 -3.71
CA THR A 152 -30.51 1.95 -4.09
C THR A 152 -30.42 2.48 -5.51
N SER A 153 -30.72 1.64 -6.50
CA SER A 153 -30.94 2.10 -7.85
C SER A 153 -32.22 2.91 -7.89
N ALA A 154 -32.13 4.19 -8.22
CA ALA A 154 -33.31 5.00 -8.50
C ALA A 154 -33.70 4.79 -9.97
N ARG A 155 -34.91 4.26 -10.21
CA ARG A 155 -35.47 4.17 -11.57
C ARG A 155 -36.37 5.39 -11.80
N PRO A 156 -36.28 6.05 -12.96
CA PRO A 156 -37.25 7.08 -13.31
C PRO A 156 -38.62 6.42 -13.54
N TYR A 157 -39.61 6.78 -12.72
CA TYR A 157 -41.02 6.51 -13.01
C TYR A 157 -41.72 7.87 -13.16
N GLY A 158 -42.14 8.21 -14.39
CA GLY A 158 -42.94 9.41 -14.64
C GLY A 158 -42.29 10.76 -14.26
N GLY A 159 -40.96 10.89 -14.33
CA GLY A 159 -40.28 12.18 -14.12
C GLY A 159 -40.11 12.62 -12.66
N ARG A 160 -40.40 11.76 -11.67
CA ARG A 160 -40.08 12.00 -10.25
C ARG A 160 -39.15 10.94 -9.69
N TRP A 161 -38.12 11.39 -8.98
CA TRP A 161 -37.22 10.53 -8.20
C TRP A 161 -37.96 10.06 -6.95
N THR A 162 -38.18 8.76 -6.79
CA THR A 162 -38.73 8.16 -5.57
C THR A 162 -37.75 7.13 -5.01
N TRP A 163 -37.42 7.29 -3.72
CA TRP A 163 -36.58 6.35 -2.99
C TRP A 163 -37.46 5.21 -2.46
N LEU A 164 -37.23 3.98 -2.92
CA LEU A 164 -37.85 2.79 -2.35
C LEU A 164 -36.80 2.06 -1.51
N ALA A 165 -36.99 2.04 -0.20
CA ALA A 165 -36.31 1.10 0.67
C ALA A 165 -36.90 -0.29 0.40
N SER A 166 -36.03 -1.23 0.05
CA SER A 166 -36.32 -2.68 0.06
C SER A 166 -35.61 -3.31 1.23
#